data_AF-A0AAE0EPV5-F1
#
_entry.id   AF-A0AAE0EPV5-F1
#
_cell.length_a   1.000
_cell.length_b   1.000
_cell.length_c   1.000
_cell.angle_alpha   90.00
_cell.angle_beta   90.00
_cell.angle_gamma   90.00
#
_symmetry.space_group_name_H-M   'P 1'
#
loop_
_entity.id
_entity.type
_entity.pdbx_description
1 polymer ?
#
loop_
_entity_poly.entity_id
_entity_poly.type
_entity_poly.pdbx_seq_one_letter_code
_entity_poly.pdbx_strand_id
1 'polypeptide(L)'
;MFVPTDSFGGMTPEEKAADALKKLFTFVAIRTVLNEEEEREKEPDDFDLSTELKSFVDENPMIRSDEWLSKLLRHSAFEMRASASRILELREEFAEEDFKWERVQDDVLQSMKKDNGELMKNYMIANVFSMLKPSECLLLNLLSLCNELSENDKKQLSKTA
;
A
#
# COMPACT_ATOMS: atom_id res chain seq x y z
N MET A 1 -2.04 11.38 23.53
CA MET A 1 -0.67 10.86 23.82
C MET A 1 0.31 11.90 23.29
N PHE A 2 1.26 12.38 24.10
CA PHE A 2 2.30 13.29 23.61
C PHE A 2 3.46 12.45 23.07
N VAL A 3 3.81 12.65 21.80
CA VAL A 3 4.93 11.94 21.18
C VAL A 3 6.11 12.91 21.12
N PRO A 4 7.27 12.59 21.74
CA PRO A 4 8.44 13.44 21.67
C PRO A 4 8.85 13.68 20.22
N THR A 5 9.04 14.94 19.84
CA THR A 5 9.37 15.39 18.47
C THR A 5 10.73 14.88 17.98
N ASP A 6 11.61 14.47 18.89
CA ASP A 6 12.89 13.85 18.57
C ASP A 6 12.75 12.43 17.97
N SER A 7 11.58 11.80 18.14
CA SER A 7 11.31 10.43 17.66
C SER A 7 11.23 10.31 16.13
N PHE A 8 11.03 11.43 15.41
CA PHE A 8 10.88 11.44 13.95
C PHE A 8 11.79 12.48 13.27
N GLY A 9 12.93 12.79 13.89
CA GLY A 9 13.89 13.74 13.32
C GLY A 9 13.35 15.17 13.27
N GLY A 10 12.55 15.57 14.28
CA GLY A 10 11.97 16.90 14.40
C GLY A 10 10.58 17.06 13.77
N MET A 11 10.07 16.03 13.06
CA MET A 11 8.71 16.02 12.52
C MET A 11 7.71 15.46 13.54
N THR A 12 6.44 15.81 13.40
CA THR A 12 5.36 15.09 14.08
C THR A 12 5.06 13.77 13.36
N PRO A 13 4.47 12.78 14.05
CA PRO A 13 3.97 11.57 13.39
C PRO A 13 3.01 11.87 12.24
N GLU A 14 2.16 12.89 12.39
CA GLU A 14 1.19 13.33 11.39
C GLU A 14 1.89 13.92 10.16
N GLU A 15 2.92 14.75 10.34
CA GLU A 15 3.74 15.26 9.23
C GLU A 15 4.45 14.13 8.49
N LYS A 16 4.95 13.14 9.22
CA LYS A 16 5.60 11.97 8.62
C LYS A 16 4.61 11.12 7.80
N ALA A 17 3.39 10.94 8.31
CA ALA A 17 2.32 10.25 7.60
C ALA A 17 1.90 11.03 6.33
N ALA A 18 1.77 12.36 6.44
CA ALA A 18 1.45 13.22 5.30
C ALA A 18 2.52 13.15 4.21
N ASP A 19 3.81 13.14 4.56
CA ASP A 19 4.90 12.97 3.59
C ASP A 19 4.84 11.61 2.87
N ALA A 20 4.50 10.53 3.60
CA ALA A 20 4.29 9.21 3.01
C ALA A 20 3.11 9.19 2.03
N LEU A 21 1.99 9.82 2.39
CA LEU A 21 0.81 9.92 1.52
C LEU A 21 1.09 10.75 0.27
N LYS A 22 1.82 11.87 0.38
CA LYS A 22 2.23 12.66 -0.79
C LYS A 22 3.05 11.85 -1.79
N LYS A 23 3.91 10.95 -1.31
CA LYS A 23 4.67 10.02 -2.18
C LYS A 23 3.75 9.00 -2.83
N LEU A 24 2.83 8.42 -2.06
CA LEU A 24 1.82 7.50 -2.58
C LEU A 24 1.00 8.16 -3.70
N PHE A 25 0.47 9.37 -3.50
CA PHE A 25 -0.34 10.06 -4.50
C PHE A 25 0.46 10.40 -5.76
N THR A 26 1.74 10.77 -5.59
CA THR A 26 2.64 10.98 -6.74
C THR A 26 2.84 9.68 -7.53
N PHE A 27 2.99 8.54 -6.84
CA PHE A 27 3.09 7.23 -7.49
C PHE A 27 1.79 6.82 -8.20
N VAL A 28 0.63 7.04 -7.59
CA VAL A 28 -0.68 6.81 -8.21
C VAL A 28 -0.81 7.64 -9.49
N ALA A 29 -0.50 8.93 -9.43
CA ALA A 29 -0.54 9.81 -10.60
C ALA A 29 0.42 9.36 -11.72
N ILE A 30 1.65 8.93 -11.39
CA ILE A 30 2.58 8.34 -12.38
C ILE A 30 1.95 7.13 -13.06
N ARG A 31 1.33 6.23 -12.29
CA ARG A 31 0.67 5.03 -12.83
C ARG A 31 -0.49 5.39 -13.75
N THR A 32 -1.27 6.41 -13.40
CA THR A 32 -2.36 6.91 -14.25
C THR A 32 -1.80 7.45 -15.58
N VAL A 33 -0.76 8.28 -15.55
CA VAL A 33 -0.14 8.82 -16.78
C VAL A 33 0.45 7.71 -17.65
N LEU A 34 1.11 6.71 -17.04
CA LEU A 34 1.63 5.56 -17.79
C LEU A 34 0.51 4.77 -18.47
N ASN A 35 -0.66 4.64 -17.81
CA ASN A 35 -1.81 3.96 -18.37
C ASN A 35 -2.44 4.77 -19.52
N GLU A 36 -2.63 6.08 -19.34
CA GLU A 36 -3.08 7.00 -20.40
C GLU A 36 -2.16 6.91 -21.64
N GLU A 37 -0.85 6.81 -21.41
CA GLU A 37 0.16 6.71 -22.47
C GLU A 37 0.19 5.33 -23.18
N GLU A 38 -0.14 4.25 -22.47
CA GLU A 38 -0.21 2.90 -23.03
C GLU A 38 -1.49 2.69 -23.85
N GLU A 39 -2.58 3.36 -23.50
CA GLU A 39 -3.86 3.30 -24.22
C GLU A 39 -3.89 4.20 -25.46
N ARG A 40 -3.00 5.19 -25.55
CA ARG A 40 -2.92 6.11 -26.69
C ARG A 40 -2.46 5.38 -27.95
N GLU A 41 -3.13 5.62 -29.07
CA GLU A 41 -2.62 5.25 -30.39
C GLU A 41 -1.35 6.06 -30.68
N LYS A 42 -0.25 5.38 -31.01
CA LYS A 42 1.05 6.00 -31.28
C LYS A 42 1.43 5.90 -32.74
N GLU A 43 1.96 7.00 -33.29
CA GLU A 43 2.62 6.98 -34.59
C GLU A 43 4.04 6.39 -34.45
N PRO A 44 4.64 5.83 -35.53
CA PRO A 44 5.96 5.20 -35.46
C PRO A 44 7.10 6.13 -34.99
N ASP A 45 6.95 7.43 -35.20
CA ASP A 45 7.94 8.46 -34.85
C ASP A 45 7.59 9.17 -33.52
N ASP A 46 6.55 8.74 -32.81
CA ASP A 46 6.18 9.32 -31.52
C ASP A 46 7.26 9.06 -30.47
N PHE A 47 7.47 10.06 -29.60
CA PHE A 47 8.29 9.89 -28.42
C PHE A 47 7.69 8.81 -27.50
N ASP A 48 8.47 7.78 -27.18
CA ASP A 48 8.01 6.70 -26.30
C ASP A 48 8.07 7.09 -24.82
N LEU A 49 7.13 7.93 -24.41
CA LEU A 49 7.02 8.44 -23.05
C LEU A 49 6.86 7.32 -22.02
N SER A 50 6.18 6.21 -22.36
CA SER A 50 5.96 5.11 -21.41
C SER A 50 7.27 4.47 -21.00
N THR A 51 8.12 4.15 -21.98
CA THR A 51 9.43 3.56 -21.73
C THR A 51 10.34 4.54 -21.02
N GLU A 52 10.43 5.79 -21.49
CA GLU A 52 11.33 6.77 -20.90
C GLU A 52 10.94 7.13 -19.46
N LEU A 53 9.64 7.29 -19.17
CA LEU A 53 9.16 7.58 -17.82
C LEU A 53 9.38 6.40 -16.87
N LYS A 54 9.23 5.16 -17.33
CA LYS A 54 9.58 3.95 -16.55
C LYS A 54 11.07 3.93 -16.21
N SER A 55 11.93 4.14 -17.20
CA SER A 55 13.39 4.23 -16.97
C SER A 55 13.75 5.36 -16.01
N PHE A 56 13.11 6.53 -16.13
CA PHE A 56 13.33 7.63 -15.21
C PHE A 56 12.94 7.29 -13.77
N VAL A 57 11.81 6.59 -13.56
CA VAL A 57 11.37 6.11 -12.23
C VAL A 57 12.39 5.13 -11.64
N ASP A 58 12.91 4.21 -12.45
CA ASP A 58 13.88 3.20 -12.01
C ASP A 58 15.23 3.83 -11.63
N GLU A 59 15.69 4.81 -12.41
CA GLU A 59 16.96 5.51 -12.19
C GLU A 59 16.89 6.55 -11.06
N ASN A 60 15.70 7.08 -10.78
CA ASN A 60 15.48 8.11 -9.78
C ASN A 60 14.50 7.60 -8.71
N PRO A 61 14.97 6.92 -7.65
CA PRO A 61 14.09 6.47 -6.58
C PRO A 61 13.44 7.67 -5.86
N MET A 62 12.13 7.59 -5.63
CA MET A 62 11.34 8.66 -5.02
C MET A 62 11.48 8.69 -3.49
N ILE A 63 12.62 9.19 -3.00
CA ILE A 63 12.86 9.42 -1.57
C ILE A 63 12.05 10.62 -1.07
N ARG A 64 11.96 11.66 -1.90
CA ARG A 64 11.22 12.90 -1.66
C ARG A 64 10.46 13.28 -2.92
N SER A 65 9.14 13.35 -2.85
CA SER A 65 8.29 13.50 -4.04
C SER A 65 8.43 14.89 -4.68
N ASP A 66 8.62 15.93 -3.88
CA ASP A 66 8.90 17.30 -4.33
C ASP A 66 10.20 17.39 -5.12
N GLU A 67 11.29 16.84 -4.57
CA GLU A 67 12.59 16.83 -5.24
C GLU A 67 12.57 15.99 -6.53
N TRP A 68 11.90 14.84 -6.49
CA TRP A 68 11.74 13.95 -7.64
C TRP A 68 10.99 14.63 -8.79
N LEU A 69 9.84 15.25 -8.51
CA LEU A 69 9.08 15.99 -9.52
C LEU A 69 9.85 17.21 -10.03
N SER A 70 10.59 17.89 -9.15
CA SER A 70 11.44 19.00 -9.54
C SER A 70 12.52 18.57 -10.55
N LYS A 71 13.06 17.35 -10.42
CA LYS A 71 13.98 16.77 -11.42
C LYS A 71 13.27 16.50 -12.75
N LEU A 72 12.09 15.87 -12.71
CA LEU A 72 11.32 15.55 -13.92
C LEU A 72 10.89 16.82 -14.69
N LEU A 73 10.48 17.87 -13.98
CA LEU A 73 10.15 19.19 -14.56
C LEU A 73 11.34 19.89 -15.24
N ARG A 74 12.57 19.48 -14.94
CA ARG A 74 13.81 19.98 -15.55
C ARG A 74 14.39 19.03 -16.59
N HIS A 75 13.66 17.99 -16.97
CA HIS A 75 14.09 17.04 -17.99
C HIS A 75 14.30 17.74 -19.34
N SER A 76 15.26 17.24 -20.13
CA SER A 76 15.60 17.82 -21.44
C SER A 76 14.45 17.67 -22.45
N ALA A 77 13.87 16.48 -22.53
CA ALA A 77 12.70 16.18 -23.36
C ALA A 77 11.46 16.96 -22.90
N PHE A 78 10.68 17.48 -23.85
CA PHE A 78 9.48 18.28 -23.56
C PHE A 78 8.36 17.40 -23.01
N GLU A 79 8.18 16.21 -23.57
CA GLU A 79 7.17 15.21 -23.23
C GLU A 79 7.30 14.76 -21.77
N MET A 80 8.53 14.59 -21.30
CA MET A 80 8.84 14.28 -19.90
C MET A 80 8.50 15.44 -18.95
N ARG A 81 8.66 16.69 -19.39
CA ARG A 81 8.24 17.85 -18.59
C ARG A 81 6.72 18.03 -18.61
N ALA A 82 6.08 17.76 -19.74
CA ALA A 82 4.63 17.80 -19.88
C ALA A 82 3.96 16.74 -19.00
N SER A 83 4.50 15.51 -18.98
CA SER A 83 4.03 14.45 -18.08
C SER A 83 4.20 14.83 -16.61
N ALA A 84 5.28 15.53 -16.24
CA ALA A 84 5.46 16.07 -14.89
C ALA A 84 4.32 17.03 -14.48
N SER A 85 3.93 17.95 -15.37
CA SER A 85 2.79 18.84 -15.14
C SER A 85 1.49 18.06 -14.98
N ARG A 86 1.25 17.05 -15.82
CA ARG A 86 0.08 16.17 -15.71
C ARG A 86 0.06 15.41 -14.38
N ILE A 87 1.21 14.92 -13.90
CA ILE A 87 1.34 14.27 -12.60
C ILE A 87 1.03 15.23 -11.45
N LEU A 88 1.40 16.52 -11.56
CA LEU A 88 1.07 17.52 -10.55
C LEU A 88 -0.44 17.73 -10.41
N GLU A 89 -1.15 17.82 -11.54
CA GLU A 89 -2.61 17.95 -11.56
C GLU A 89 -3.28 16.71 -10.98
N LEU A 90 -2.93 15.53 -11.49
CA LEU A 90 -3.57 14.26 -11.09
C LEU A 90 -3.38 13.92 -9.62
N ARG A 91 -2.22 14.22 -9.03
CA ARG A 91 -2.00 13.93 -7.60
C ARG A 91 -2.78 14.87 -6.68
N GLU A 92 -3.09 16.08 -7.15
CA GLU A 92 -3.91 17.06 -6.44
C GLU A 92 -5.37 16.63 -6.52
N GLU A 93 -5.87 16.40 -7.74
CA GLU A 93 -7.22 15.86 -8.00
C GLU A 93 -7.48 14.56 -7.22
N PHE A 94 -6.54 13.61 -7.25
CA PHE A 94 -6.68 12.34 -6.52
C PHE A 94 -6.76 12.56 -5.01
N ALA A 95 -5.99 13.49 -4.45
CA ALA A 95 -5.97 13.76 -3.02
C ALA A 95 -7.26 14.46 -2.54
N GLU A 96 -7.86 15.30 -3.38
CA GLU A 96 -9.04 16.10 -3.04
C GLU A 96 -10.35 15.35 -3.30
N GLU A 97 -10.47 14.63 -4.42
CA GLU A 97 -11.75 14.10 -4.90
C GLU A 97 -11.87 12.58 -4.76
N ASP A 98 -10.82 11.85 -5.11
CA ASP A 98 -10.87 10.38 -5.22
C ASP A 98 -10.50 9.67 -3.92
N PHE A 99 -9.48 10.17 -3.22
CA PHE A 99 -8.93 9.51 -2.05
C PHE A 99 -9.90 9.56 -0.87
N LYS A 100 -10.35 8.38 -0.42
CA LYS A 100 -11.36 8.25 0.64
C LYS A 100 -10.72 8.35 2.02
N TRP A 101 -10.51 9.57 2.48
CA TRP A 101 -9.89 9.87 3.77
C TRP A 101 -10.58 9.21 4.96
N GLU A 102 -11.92 9.21 5.02
CA GLU A 102 -12.63 8.57 6.15
C GLU A 102 -12.39 7.06 6.18
N ARG A 103 -12.35 6.43 5.00
CA ARG A 103 -12.10 5.00 4.88
C ARG A 103 -10.70 4.64 5.39
N VAL A 104 -9.68 5.46 5.13
CA VAL A 104 -8.33 5.22 5.64
C VAL A 104 -8.31 5.26 7.17
N GLN A 105 -9.00 6.23 7.77
CA GLN A 105 -9.11 6.33 9.22
C GLN A 105 -9.79 5.09 9.80
N ASP A 106 -10.92 4.68 9.22
CA ASP A 106 -11.66 3.50 9.66
C ASP A 106 -10.83 2.22 9.50
N ASP A 107 -10.21 2.03 8.34
CA ASP A 107 -9.40 0.85 8.03
C ASP A 107 -8.21 0.75 9.00
N VAL A 108 -7.49 1.84 9.28
CA VAL A 108 -6.37 1.84 10.24
C VAL A 108 -6.83 1.47 11.65
N LEU A 109 -7.93 2.07 12.13
CA LEU A 109 -8.41 1.84 13.49
C LEU A 109 -8.98 0.42 13.66
N GLN A 110 -9.66 -0.11 12.65
CA GLN A 110 -10.26 -1.44 12.68
C GLN A 110 -9.22 -2.55 12.46
N SER A 111 -8.37 -2.41 11.44
CA SER A 111 -7.31 -3.39 11.15
C SER A 111 -6.36 -3.52 12.34
N MET A 112 -5.90 -2.42 12.93
CA MET A 112 -5.01 -2.48 14.08
C MET A 112 -5.63 -3.22 15.27
N LYS A 113 -6.93 -3.01 15.56
CA LYS A 113 -7.63 -3.75 16.62
C LYS A 113 -7.73 -5.25 16.31
N LYS A 114 -8.08 -5.58 15.06
CA LYS A 114 -8.18 -6.96 14.59
C LYS A 114 -6.83 -7.66 14.66
N ASP A 115 -5.79 -7.03 14.10
CA ASP A 115 -4.43 -7.55 14.05
C ASP A 115 -3.87 -7.76 15.46
N ASN A 116 -4.09 -6.82 16.39
CA ASN A 116 -3.72 -6.99 17.80
C ASN A 116 -4.43 -8.18 18.45
N GLY A 117 -5.72 -8.39 18.14
CA GLY A 117 -6.48 -9.54 18.62
C GLY A 117 -5.95 -10.88 18.07
N GLU A 118 -5.62 -10.92 16.79
CA GLU A 118 -5.03 -12.10 16.14
C GLU A 118 -3.63 -12.40 16.69
N LEU A 119 -2.79 -11.38 16.86
CA LEU A 119 -1.46 -11.51 17.46
C LEU A 119 -1.55 -12.04 18.90
N MET A 120 -2.47 -11.52 19.71
CA MET A 120 -2.69 -12.01 21.08
C MET A 120 -3.19 -13.45 21.10
N LYS A 121 -4.14 -13.79 20.24
CA LYS A 121 -4.63 -15.17 20.08
C LYS A 121 -3.48 -16.12 19.73
N ASN A 122 -2.67 -15.76 18.74
CA ASN A 122 -1.54 -16.58 18.29
C ASN A 122 -0.48 -16.74 19.38
N TYR A 123 -0.17 -15.66 20.11
CA TYR A 123 0.73 -15.70 21.26
C TYR A 123 0.21 -16.63 22.38
N MET A 124 -1.08 -16.56 22.71
CA MET A 124 -1.69 -17.44 23.71
C MET A 124 -1.66 -18.90 23.28
N ILE A 125 -2.00 -19.20 22.02
CA ILE A 125 -1.94 -20.55 21.48
C ILE A 125 -0.53 -21.12 21.59
N ALA A 126 0.49 -20.37 21.13
CA ALA A 126 1.88 -20.81 21.17
C ALA A 126 2.35 -21.12 22.61
N ASN A 127 1.99 -20.27 23.58
CA ASN A 127 2.37 -20.49 24.97
C ASN A 127 1.62 -21.66 25.62
N VAL A 128 0.33 -21.83 25.32
CA VAL A 128 -0.45 -22.98 25.83
C VAL A 128 0.14 -24.29 25.30
N PHE A 129 0.50 -24.36 24.01
CA PHE A 129 1.18 -25.54 23.45
C PHE A 129 2.54 -25.83 24.11
N SER A 130 3.24 -24.80 24.59
CA SER A 130 4.51 -24.98 25.31
C SER A 130 4.34 -25.46 26.77
N MET A 131 3.15 -25.26 27.36
CA MET A 131 2.83 -25.65 28.74
C MET A 131 2.16 -27.03 28.83
N LEU A 132 1.63 -27.54 27.74
CA LEU A 132 0.94 -28.83 27.68
C LEU A 132 1.92 -29.99 27.51
N LYS A 133 1.61 -31.14 28.13
CA LYS A 133 2.41 -32.35 27.92
C LYS A 133 2.28 -32.83 26.46
N PRO A 134 3.26 -33.54 25.89
CA PRO A 134 3.20 -34.01 24.49
C PRO A 134 1.92 -34.79 24.13
N SER A 135 1.35 -35.52 25.09
CA SER A 135 0.09 -36.26 24.94
C SER A 135 -1.15 -35.36 24.79
N GLU A 136 -1.13 -34.15 25.35
CA GLU A 136 -2.23 -33.20 25.32
C GLU A 136 -2.18 -32.32 24.05
N CYS A 137 -0.98 -32.02 23.54
CA CYS A 137 -0.79 -31.32 22.27
C CYS A 137 -1.34 -32.10 21.06
N LEU A 138 -1.21 -33.42 21.05
CA LEU A 138 -1.76 -34.29 20.00
C LEU A 138 -3.29 -34.22 19.93
N LEU A 139 -3.96 -34.14 21.08
CA LEU A 139 -5.42 -34.03 21.18
C LEU A 139 -5.94 -32.69 20.68
N LEU A 140 -5.24 -31.59 20.97
CA LEU A 140 -5.57 -30.26 20.48
C LEU A 140 -5.34 -30.11 18.97
N ASN A 141 -4.25 -30.67 18.44
CA ASN A 141 -4.00 -30.69 17.00
C ASN A 141 -5.06 -31.50 16.25
N LEU A 142 -5.46 -32.66 16.78
CA LEU A 142 -6.57 -33.46 16.24
C LEU A 142 -7.90 -32.70 16.28
N LEU A 143 -8.21 -32.01 17.38
CA LEU A 143 -9.42 -31.18 17.50
C LEU A 143 -9.43 -30.00 16.52
N SER A 144 -8.28 -29.33 16.33
CA SER A 144 -8.16 -28.23 15.37
C SER A 144 -8.36 -28.71 13.93
N LEU A 145 -7.75 -29.84 13.54
CA LEU A 145 -7.96 -30.47 12.24
C LEU A 145 -9.41 -30.88 12.01
N CYS A 146 -10.06 -31.46 13.03
CA CYS A 146 -11.49 -31.81 12.95
C CYS A 146 -12.38 -30.57 12.73
N ASN A 147 -12.08 -29.45 13.38
CA ASN A 147 -12.82 -28.20 13.19
C ASN A 147 -12.58 -27.58 11.81
N GLU A 148 -11.35 -27.59 11.30
CA GLU A 148 -11.04 -27.10 9.94
C GLU A 148 -11.70 -27.94 8.84
N LEU A 149 -11.76 -29.26 9.03
CA LEU A 149 -12.49 -30.17 8.12
C LEU A 149 -14.00 -29.86 8.14
N SER A 150 -14.59 -29.68 9.33
CA SER A 150 -16.01 -29.33 9.49
C SER A 150 -16.37 -27.97 8.85
N GLU A 151 -15.52 -26.95 9.00
CA GLU A 151 -15.74 -25.64 8.38
C GLU A 151 -15.57 -25.67 6.85
N ASN A 152 -14.67 -26.49 6.33
CA ASN A 152 -14.53 -26.70 4.88
C ASN A 152 -15.73 -27.44 4.28
N ASP A 153 -16.28 -28.45 4.98
CA ASP A 153 -17.48 -29.16 4.54
C ASP A 153 -18.70 -28.23 4.46
N LYS A 154 -18.87 -27.33 5.45
CA LYS A 154 -19.92 -26.29 5.41
C LYS A 154 -19.75 -25.31 4.25
N LYS A 155 -18.50 -24.90 3.94
CA LYS A 155 -18.21 -24.04 2.79
C LYS A 155 -18.49 -24.72 1.45
N GLN A 156 -18.22 -26.02 1.32
CA GLN A 156 -18.55 -26.76 0.10
C GLN A 156 -20.06 -26.87 -0.10
N LEU A 157 -20.84 -27.13 0.96
CA LEU A 157 -22.31 -27.19 0.90
C LEU A 157 -22.97 -25.84 0.52
N SER A 158 -22.35 -24.71 0.88
CA SER A 158 -22.85 -23.38 0.52
C SER A 158 -22.61 -22.97 -0.94
N LYS A 159 -21.77 -23.70 -1.69
CA LYS A 159 -21.45 -23.41 -3.09
C LYS A 159 -22.27 -24.24 -4.09
N THR A 160 -23.05 -25.21 -3.62
CA THR A 160 -23.87 -26.12 -4.42
C THR A 160 -25.37 -25.84 -4.34
N ALA A 161 -25.78 -24.76 -3.66
CA ALA A 161 -27.14 -24.23 -3.60
C ALA A 161 -27.20 -22.87 -4.33
#